data_AF-A0A2E5V861-F1
#
_entry.id   AF-A0A2E5V861-F1
#
_cell.length_a   1.000
_cell.length_b   1.000
_cell.length_c   1.000
_cell.angle_alpha   90.00
_cell.angle_beta   90.00
_cell.angle_gamma   90.00
#
_symmetry.space_group_name_H-M   'P 1'
#
loop_
_entity.id
_entity.type
_entity.pdbx_description
1 polymer ?
#
loop_
_entity_poly.entity_id
_entity_poly.type
_entity_poly.pdbx_seq_one_letter_code
_entity_poly.pdbx_strand_id
1 'polypeptide(L)'
;MSKAIEAPKPVSVGKIGREINSVLLSIIVLVLIVMFLDISFSMDQFGEAEKFLNKFVGIAWPFFVIVSLFINWVFGAWLTEVFVSDSKRDWSKVVRYLDWAAEACPYVGLLTTFFTFLRALLVYSDAGPGNPETQAAFIKQFAIAFGSSITGGVLALAAFTLGALVTGGRR
;
A
#
# COMPACT_ATOMS: atom_id res chain seq x y z
N MET A 1 -50.00 -16.81 -4.91
CA MET A 1 -48.55 -16.71 -5.17
C MET A 1 -47.87 -16.14 -3.92
N SER A 2 -47.36 -17.02 -3.05
CA SER A 2 -46.69 -16.64 -1.80
C SER A 2 -45.21 -16.39 -2.09
N LYS A 3 -44.71 -15.16 -1.85
CA LYS A 3 -43.28 -14.86 -1.86
C LYS A 3 -42.66 -15.53 -0.64
N ALA A 4 -41.88 -16.59 -0.87
CA ALA A 4 -41.02 -17.14 0.17
C ALA A 4 -40.05 -16.04 0.62
N ILE A 5 -40.15 -15.66 1.89
CA ILE A 5 -39.19 -14.81 2.57
C ILE A 5 -37.95 -15.68 2.77
N GLU A 6 -36.92 -15.51 1.94
CA GLU A 6 -35.62 -16.15 2.14
C GLU A 6 -35.07 -15.72 3.51
N ALA A 7 -34.93 -16.69 4.42
CA ALA A 7 -34.28 -16.46 5.69
C ALA A 7 -32.82 -16.02 5.46
N PRO A 8 -32.31 -15.04 6.23
CA PRO A 8 -30.92 -14.60 6.10
C PRO A 8 -29.99 -15.80 6.34
N LYS A 9 -29.13 -16.09 5.35
CA LYS A 9 -28.15 -17.17 5.44
C LYS A 9 -27.31 -16.97 6.71
N PRO A 10 -27.19 -17.99 7.59
CA PRO A 10 -26.40 -17.85 8.81
C PRO A 10 -24.96 -17.49 8.43
N VAL A 11 -24.45 -16.39 8.96
CA VAL A 11 -23.04 -16.05 8.86
C VAL A 11 -22.28 -17.16 9.57
N SER A 12 -21.64 -18.06 8.81
CA SER A 12 -20.93 -19.18 9.42
C SER A 12 -19.82 -18.63 10.31
N VAL A 13 -19.83 -19.00 11.59
CA VAL A 13 -18.86 -18.57 12.61
C VAL A 13 -17.40 -18.75 12.12
N GLY A 14 -17.15 -19.74 11.26
CA GLY A 14 -15.86 -19.97 10.60
C GLY A 14 -15.39 -18.85 9.65
N LYS A 15 -16.30 -18.09 9.01
CA LYS A 15 -15.91 -16.95 8.17
C LYS A 15 -15.37 -15.79 9.00
N ILE A 16 -16.00 -15.49 10.13
CA ILE A 16 -15.57 -14.40 11.03
C ILE A 16 -14.23 -14.75 11.68
N GLY A 17 -14.08 -15.98 12.18
CA GLY A 17 -12.83 -16.44 12.78
C GLY A 17 -11.65 -16.39 11.80
N ARG A 18 -11.87 -16.73 10.53
CA ARG A 18 -10.82 -16.62 9.49
C ARG A 18 -10.38 -15.18 9.28
N GLU A 19 -11.30 -14.22 9.17
CA GLU A 19 -10.94 -12.80 8.99
C GLU A 19 -10.15 -12.26 10.18
N ILE A 20 -10.52 -12.65 11.40
CA ILE A 20 -9.76 -12.31 12.62
C ILE A 20 -8.34 -12.85 12.52
N ASN A 21 -8.17 -14.12 12.13
CA ASN A 21 -6.84 -14.71 11.97
C ASN A 21 -6.03 -13.99 10.88
N SER A 22 -6.66 -13.55 9.78
CA SER A 22 -5.97 -12.82 8.72
C SER A 22 -5.44 -11.48 9.25
N VAL A 23 -6.26 -10.76 10.01
CA VAL A 23 -5.85 -9.50 10.65
C VAL A 23 -4.73 -9.74 11.65
N LEU A 24 -4.84 -10.76 12.51
CA LEU A 24 -3.80 -11.11 13.49
C LEU A 24 -2.47 -11.44 12.80
N LEU A 25 -2.47 -12.29 11.78
CA LEU A 25 -1.25 -12.60 11.02
C LEU A 25 -0.69 -11.36 10.32
N SER A 26 -1.54 -10.49 9.78
CA SER A 26 -1.10 -9.23 9.17
C SER A 26 -0.41 -8.31 10.18
N ILE A 27 -0.90 -8.27 11.43
CA ILE A 27 -0.27 -7.51 12.51
C ILE A 27 1.06 -8.16 12.92
N ILE A 28 1.11 -9.48 13.06
CA ILE A 28 2.35 -10.20 13.40
C ILE A 28 3.42 -9.93 12.34
N VAL A 29 3.08 -10.07 11.06
CA VAL A 29 4.00 -9.78 9.95
C VAL A 29 4.47 -8.33 10.00
N LEU A 30 3.56 -7.37 10.23
CA LEU A 30 3.92 -5.97 10.35
C LEU A 30 4.91 -5.73 11.50
N VAL A 31 4.66 -6.30 12.68
CA VAL A 31 5.56 -6.19 13.84
C VAL A 31 6.93 -6.80 13.52
N LEU A 32 6.97 -7.97 12.87
CA LEU A 32 8.22 -8.61 12.47
C LEU A 32 9.03 -7.75 11.48
N ILE A 33 8.36 -7.10 10.52
CA ILE A 33 9.00 -6.15 9.60
C ILE A 33 9.61 -4.98 10.36
N VAL A 34 8.85 -4.39 11.30
CA VAL A 34 9.31 -3.26 12.11
C VAL A 34 10.53 -3.65 12.95
N MET A 35 10.49 -4.83 13.59
CA MET A 35 11.62 -5.37 14.35
C MET A 35 12.84 -5.63 13.46
N PHE A 36 12.64 -6.21 12.27
CA PHE A 36 13.73 -6.51 11.34
C PHE A 36 14.42 -5.26 10.80
N LEU A 37 13.64 -4.19 10.57
CA LEU A 37 14.15 -2.91 10.08
C LEU A 37 14.69 -2.00 11.20
N ASP A 38 14.68 -2.47 12.45
CA ASP A 38 15.07 -1.72 13.65
C ASP A 38 14.38 -0.34 13.74
N ILE A 39 13.10 -0.30 13.33
CA ILE A 39 12.29 0.92 13.37
C ILE A 39 11.61 0.99 14.74
N SER A 40 11.92 2.02 15.53
CA SER A 40 11.12 2.35 16.70
C SER A 40 9.88 3.14 16.26
N PHE A 41 8.71 2.77 16.77
CA PHE A 41 7.47 3.55 16.65
C PHE A 41 7.07 4.05 18.05
N SER A 42 7.33 5.31 18.36
CA SER A 42 6.79 6.02 19.52
C SER A 42 5.54 6.81 19.13
N MET A 43 4.66 7.12 20.09
CA MET A 43 3.43 7.87 19.81
C MET A 43 3.71 9.30 19.30
N ASP A 44 4.83 9.91 19.69
CA ASP A 44 5.28 11.21 19.18
C ASP A 44 5.69 11.15 17.69
N GLN A 45 6.07 9.97 17.20
CA GLN A 45 6.49 9.76 15.82
C GLN A 45 5.32 9.64 14.83
N PHE A 46 4.05 9.56 15.25
CA PHE A 46 2.93 9.54 14.30
C PHE A 46 2.84 10.84 13.48
N GLY A 47 3.05 12.00 14.12
CA GLY A 47 3.13 13.28 13.42
C GLY A 47 4.42 13.40 12.58
N GLU A 48 5.49 12.70 12.96
CA GLU A 48 6.72 12.61 12.18
C GLU A 48 6.59 11.67 10.98
N ALA A 49 5.78 10.62 11.08
CA ALA A 49 5.51 9.67 10.00
C ALA A 49 4.77 10.35 8.85
N GLU A 50 3.77 11.18 9.12
CA GLU A 50 3.11 11.98 8.09
C GLU A 50 4.11 12.92 7.40
N LYS A 51 4.92 13.65 8.17
CA LYS A 51 5.95 14.55 7.63
C LYS A 51 6.98 13.78 6.80
N PHE A 52 7.40 12.60 7.27
CA PHE A 52 8.32 11.73 6.57
C PHE A 52 7.74 11.22 5.26
N LEU A 53 6.51 10.71 5.28
CA LEU A 53 5.82 10.21 4.10
C LEU A 53 5.60 11.32 3.07
N ASN A 54 5.14 12.50 3.50
CA ASN A 54 5.00 13.65 2.61
C ASN A 54 6.37 14.08 2.04
N LYS A 55 7.44 14.01 2.83
CA LYS A 55 8.81 14.28 2.36
C LYS A 55 9.33 13.21 1.40
N PHE A 56 8.85 11.97 1.47
CA PHE A 56 9.38 10.85 0.67
C PHE A 56 8.58 10.60 -0.61
N VAL A 57 7.24 10.64 -0.54
CA VAL A 57 6.35 10.36 -1.68
C VAL A 57 5.38 11.51 -1.99
N GLY A 58 5.54 12.66 -1.33
CA GLY A 58 4.76 13.84 -1.63
C GLY A 58 3.29 13.67 -1.26
N ILE A 59 2.42 14.34 -2.03
CA ILE A 59 0.98 14.37 -1.78
C ILE A 59 0.29 13.01 -2.02
N ALA A 60 0.94 12.09 -2.74
CA ALA A 60 0.41 10.76 -3.01
C ALA A 60 0.54 9.80 -1.82
N TRP A 61 1.15 10.25 -0.70
CA TRP A 61 1.34 9.39 0.46
C TRP A 61 0.09 8.65 0.98
N PRO A 62 -1.13 9.24 1.02
CA PRO A 62 -2.30 8.53 1.55
C PRO A 62 -2.67 7.35 0.69
N PHE A 63 -2.54 7.51 -0.64
CA PHE A 63 -2.78 6.44 -1.60
C PHE A 63 -1.82 5.28 -1.36
N PHE A 64 -0.51 5.55 -1.26
CA PHE A 64 0.49 4.51 -1.04
C PHE A 64 0.33 3.80 0.31
N VAL A 65 -0.06 4.51 1.37
CA VAL A 65 -0.36 3.91 2.67
C VAL A 65 -1.55 2.95 2.57
N ILE A 66 -2.66 3.38 1.96
CA ILE A 66 -3.85 2.55 1.82
C ILE A 66 -3.54 1.27 1.02
N VAL A 67 -2.81 1.39 -0.08
CA VAL A 67 -2.41 0.24 -0.89
C VAL A 67 -1.47 -0.68 -0.09
N SER A 68 -0.53 -0.13 0.66
CA SER A 68 0.38 -0.91 1.51
C SER A 68 -0.37 -1.70 2.57
N LEU A 69 -1.36 -1.09 3.23
CA LEU A 69 -2.21 -1.77 4.21
C LEU A 69 -3.03 -2.89 3.58
N PHE A 70 -3.59 -2.65 2.39
CA PHE A 70 -4.31 -3.66 1.64
C PHE A 70 -3.40 -4.86 1.27
N ILE A 71 -2.22 -4.60 0.73
CA ILE A 71 -1.21 -5.62 0.39
C ILE A 71 -0.83 -6.44 1.63
N ASN A 72 -0.54 -5.77 2.75
CA ASN A 72 -0.20 -6.45 4.00
C ASN A 72 -1.34 -7.37 4.48
N TRP A 73 -2.58 -6.89 4.40
CA TRP A 73 -3.75 -7.70 4.74
C TRP A 73 -3.91 -8.91 3.81
N VAL A 74 -3.73 -8.73 2.49
CA VAL A 74 -3.80 -9.84 1.52
C VAL A 74 -2.75 -10.90 1.84
N PHE A 75 -1.53 -10.48 2.19
CA PHE A 75 -0.46 -11.39 2.56
C PHE A 75 -0.80 -12.18 3.83
N GLY A 76 -1.27 -11.52 4.89
CA GLY A 76 -1.71 -12.20 6.12
C GLY A 76 -2.90 -13.14 5.87
N ALA A 77 -3.82 -12.76 4.99
CA ALA A 77 -4.91 -13.62 4.57
C ALA A 77 -4.44 -14.85 3.80
N TRP A 78 -3.48 -14.69 2.88
CA TRP A 78 -2.88 -15.80 2.17
C TRP A 78 -2.18 -16.76 3.15
N LEU A 79 -1.40 -16.24 4.10
CA LEU A 79 -0.78 -17.05 5.15
C LEU A 79 -1.83 -17.81 5.98
N THR A 80 -2.97 -17.20 6.32
CA THR A 80 -4.02 -17.92 7.06
C THR A 80 -4.57 -19.12 6.30
N GLU A 81 -4.68 -19.04 4.98
CA GLU A 81 -5.16 -20.18 4.19
C GLU A 81 -4.11 -21.26 4.04
N VAL A 82 -2.85 -20.88 3.94
CA VAL A 82 -1.75 -21.85 3.79
C VAL A 82 -1.50 -22.60 5.10
N PHE A 83 -1.58 -21.93 6.25
CA PHE A 83 -1.10 -22.49 7.52
C PHE A 83 -2.18 -22.75 8.57
N VAL A 84 -3.36 -22.11 8.50
CA VAL A 84 -4.31 -22.06 9.64
C VAL A 84 -5.71 -22.56 9.30
N SER A 85 -6.23 -22.27 8.10
CA SER A 85 -7.64 -22.48 7.77
C SER A 85 -7.84 -23.43 6.61
N ASP A 86 -8.66 -24.46 6.83
CA ASP A 86 -9.14 -25.37 5.77
C ASP A 86 -10.17 -24.72 4.82
N SER A 87 -10.61 -23.49 5.12
CA SER A 87 -11.66 -22.81 4.36
C SER A 87 -11.10 -21.86 3.30
N LYS A 88 -11.27 -22.20 2.02
CA LYS A 88 -10.83 -21.36 0.89
C LYS A 88 -11.65 -20.07 0.78
N ARG A 89 -11.00 -18.92 0.61
CA ARG A 89 -11.63 -17.63 0.30
C ARG A 89 -11.91 -17.52 -1.19
N ASP A 90 -12.94 -16.75 -1.49
CA ASP A 90 -13.13 -16.28 -2.85
C ASP A 90 -12.19 -15.10 -3.12
N TRP A 91 -11.05 -15.44 -3.73
CA TRP A 91 -10.04 -14.48 -4.14
C TRP A 91 -10.41 -13.64 -5.37
N SER A 92 -11.51 -13.94 -6.07
CA SER A 92 -11.80 -13.34 -7.38
C SER A 92 -11.90 -11.81 -7.32
N LYS A 93 -12.49 -11.26 -6.24
CA LYS A 93 -12.55 -9.81 -6.01
C LYS A 93 -11.20 -9.24 -5.58
N VAL A 94 -10.45 -9.97 -4.75
CA VAL A 94 -9.16 -9.53 -4.21
C VAL A 94 -8.11 -9.47 -5.32
N VAL A 95 -8.06 -10.49 -6.20
CA VAL A 95 -7.19 -10.52 -7.38
C VAL A 95 -7.45 -9.32 -8.26
N ARG A 96 -8.73 -9.01 -8.55
CA ARG A 96 -9.07 -7.80 -9.29
C ARG A 96 -8.52 -6.54 -8.61
N TYR A 97 -8.61 -6.41 -7.29
CA TYR A 97 -8.05 -5.24 -6.60
C TYR A 97 -6.52 -5.22 -6.57
N LEU A 98 -5.86 -6.38 -6.57
CA LEU A 98 -4.41 -6.47 -6.74
C LEU A 98 -3.98 -6.05 -8.14
N ASP A 99 -4.74 -6.44 -9.18
CA ASP A 99 -4.49 -5.98 -10.56
C ASP A 99 -4.62 -4.46 -10.66
N TRP A 100 -5.68 -3.91 -10.06
CA TRP A 100 -5.87 -2.45 -9.96
C TRP A 100 -4.71 -1.77 -9.23
N ALA A 101 -4.22 -2.35 -8.13
CA ALA A 101 -3.09 -1.79 -7.41
C ALA A 101 -1.79 -1.88 -8.23
N ALA A 102 -1.57 -3.00 -8.93
CA ALA A 102 -0.42 -3.21 -9.81
C ALA A 102 -0.37 -2.20 -10.97
N GLU A 103 -1.53 -1.85 -11.53
CA GLU A 103 -1.64 -0.87 -12.60
C GLU A 103 -1.61 0.57 -12.07
N ALA A 104 -2.32 0.88 -10.98
CA ALA A 104 -2.49 2.25 -10.51
C ALA A 104 -1.24 2.80 -9.80
N CYS A 105 -0.50 1.98 -9.06
CA CYS A 105 0.65 2.45 -8.27
C CYS A 105 1.75 3.11 -9.12
N PRO A 106 2.16 2.55 -10.28
CA PRO A 106 3.13 3.19 -11.16
C PRO A 106 2.61 4.51 -11.73
N TYR A 107 1.33 4.59 -12.12
CA TYR A 107 0.74 5.83 -12.64
C TYR A 107 0.69 6.94 -11.59
N VAL A 108 0.26 6.63 -10.37
CA VAL A 108 0.25 7.60 -9.27
C VAL A 108 1.68 8.04 -8.92
N GLY A 109 2.63 7.10 -8.93
CA GLY A 109 4.06 7.38 -8.81
C GLY A 109 4.53 8.39 -9.85
N LEU A 110 4.30 8.08 -11.13
CA LEU A 110 4.72 8.90 -12.27
C LEU A 110 4.06 10.29 -12.29
N LEU A 111 2.76 10.38 -12.02
CA LEU A 111 2.06 11.67 -11.96
C LEU A 111 2.64 12.55 -10.86
N THR A 112 2.90 11.97 -9.68
CA THR A 112 3.51 12.70 -8.56
C THR A 112 4.91 13.15 -8.93
N THR A 113 5.74 12.28 -9.51
CA THR A 113 7.05 12.62 -10.05
C THR A 113 6.97 13.79 -11.03
N PHE A 114 6.08 13.72 -12.02
CA PHE A 114 5.89 14.76 -13.04
C PHE A 114 5.53 16.12 -12.43
N PHE A 115 4.48 16.19 -11.60
CA PHE A 115 4.06 17.45 -11.01
C PHE A 115 5.08 18.03 -10.03
N THR A 116 5.78 17.16 -9.30
CA THR A 116 6.85 17.54 -8.38
C THR A 116 8.03 18.15 -9.15
N PHE A 117 8.42 17.53 -10.27
CA PHE A 117 9.44 18.09 -11.16
C PHE A 117 9.02 19.40 -11.80
N LEU A 118 7.79 19.50 -12.30
CA LEU A 118 7.28 20.73 -12.88
C LEU A 118 7.33 21.88 -11.88
N ARG A 119 6.92 21.64 -10.63
CA ARG A 119 7.04 22.64 -9.55
C ARG A 119 8.49 23.01 -9.27
N ALA A 120 9.39 22.04 -9.25
CA ALA A 120 10.82 22.30 -9.03
C ALA A 120 11.39 23.22 -10.12
N LEU A 121 11.04 22.96 -11.39
CA LEU A 121 11.49 23.76 -12.53
C LEU A 121 10.91 25.17 -12.52
N LEU A 122 9.62 25.33 -12.15
CA LEU A 122 9.00 26.65 -12.02
C LEU A 122 9.68 27.49 -10.93
N VAL A 123 9.88 26.92 -9.74
CA VAL A 123 10.57 27.60 -8.64
C VAL A 123 12.02 27.95 -9.02
N TYR A 124 12.70 27.04 -9.70
CA TYR A 124 14.06 27.27 -10.18
C TYR A 124 14.12 28.38 -11.24
N SER A 125 13.15 28.40 -12.16
CA SER A 125 13.03 29.43 -13.20
C SER A 125 12.78 30.81 -12.62
N ASP A 126 11.93 30.92 -11.60
CA ASP A 126 11.56 32.20 -10.98
C ASP A 126 12.70 32.81 -10.14
N ALA A 127 13.48 31.98 -9.44
CA ALA A 127 14.53 32.45 -8.53
C ALA A 127 15.91 32.65 -9.19
N GLY A 128 16.12 32.14 -10.41
CA GLY A 128 17.38 32.24 -11.16
C GLY A 128 18.49 31.30 -10.66
N PRO A 129 19.49 30.98 -11.52
CA PRO A 129 20.61 30.13 -11.13
C PRO A 129 21.57 30.89 -10.19
N GLY A 130 21.65 30.48 -8.92
CA GLY A 130 22.70 30.97 -8.01
C GLY A 130 22.35 31.04 -6.53
N ASN A 131 21.07 30.99 -6.14
CA ASN A 131 20.69 30.96 -4.72
C ASN A 131 20.77 29.51 -4.16
N PRO A 132 21.56 29.26 -3.10
CA PRO A 132 21.61 27.97 -2.40
C PRO A 132 20.23 27.46 -1.94
N GLU A 133 19.31 28.35 -1.58
CA GLU A 133 17.94 27.99 -1.17
C GLU A 133 17.13 27.39 -2.32
N THR A 134 17.29 27.91 -3.54
CA THR A 134 16.64 27.40 -4.75
C THR A 134 17.18 26.01 -5.12
N GLN A 135 18.49 25.79 -4.97
CA GLN A 135 19.10 24.48 -5.19
C GLN A 135 18.62 23.45 -4.16
N ALA A 136 18.53 23.84 -2.88
CA ALA A 136 18.01 22.97 -1.83
C ALA A 136 16.54 22.60 -2.06
N ALA A 137 15.71 23.57 -2.48
CA ALA A 137 14.33 23.33 -2.85
C ALA A 137 14.23 22.36 -4.04
N PHE A 138 15.05 22.56 -5.08
CA PHE A 138 15.11 21.67 -6.23
C PHE A 138 15.49 20.23 -5.86
N ILE A 139 16.55 20.03 -5.06
CA ILE A 139 16.99 18.70 -4.59
C ILE A 139 15.89 18.02 -3.77
N LYS A 140 15.18 18.76 -2.90
CA LYS A 140 14.06 18.23 -2.12
C LYS A 140 12.93 17.72 -3.01
N GLN A 141 12.54 18.48 -4.03
CA GLN A 141 11.51 18.06 -4.98
C GLN A 141 11.99 16.83 -5.79
N PHE A 142 13.27 16.81 -6.17
CA PHE A 142 13.88 15.65 -6.84
C PHE A 142 13.77 14.38 -5.97
N ALA A 143 14.09 14.47 -4.68
CA ALA A 143 13.97 13.34 -3.75
C ALA A 143 12.54 12.81 -3.64
N ILE A 144 11.53 13.71 -3.56
CA ILE A 144 10.11 13.34 -3.56
C ILE A 144 9.74 12.63 -4.86
N ALA A 145 10.19 13.16 -6.00
CA ALA A 145 9.87 12.64 -7.32
C ALA A 145 10.40 11.21 -7.51
N PHE A 146 11.63 10.94 -7.05
CA PHE A 146 12.20 9.59 -7.07
C PHE A 146 11.53 8.66 -6.06
N GLY A 147 11.34 9.12 -4.82
CA GLY A 147 10.71 8.30 -3.78
C GLY A 147 9.32 7.84 -4.21
N SER A 148 8.50 8.74 -4.76
CA SER A 148 7.18 8.40 -5.28
C SER A 148 7.21 7.39 -6.45
N SER A 149 8.16 7.53 -7.39
CA SER A 149 8.29 6.58 -8.50
C SER A 149 8.72 5.19 -8.02
N ILE A 150 9.67 5.13 -7.09
CA ILE A 150 10.16 3.87 -6.51
C ILE A 150 9.04 3.20 -5.72
N THR A 151 8.36 3.93 -4.85
CA THR A 151 7.23 3.40 -4.06
C THR A 151 6.12 2.86 -4.96
N GLY A 152 5.78 3.60 -6.02
CA GLY A 152 4.82 3.13 -7.02
C GLY A 152 5.23 1.79 -7.65
N GLY A 153 6.49 1.65 -8.06
CA GLY A 153 7.02 0.41 -8.64
C GLY A 153 7.07 -0.75 -7.65
N VAL A 154 7.54 -0.52 -6.42
CA VAL A 154 7.63 -1.55 -5.37
C VAL A 154 6.25 -2.08 -5.01
N LEU A 155 5.27 -1.20 -4.78
CA LEU A 155 3.91 -1.63 -4.45
C LEU A 155 3.23 -2.33 -5.62
N ALA A 156 3.51 -1.92 -6.85
CA ALA A 156 3.02 -2.62 -8.03
C ALA A 156 3.54 -4.05 -8.12
N LEU A 157 4.86 -4.24 -7.92
CA LEU A 157 5.48 -5.56 -7.91
C LEU A 157 4.96 -6.42 -6.78
N ALA A 158 4.77 -5.85 -5.58
CA ALA A 158 4.19 -6.57 -4.45
C ALA A 158 2.75 -7.02 -4.74
N ALA A 159 1.91 -6.14 -5.30
CA ALA A 159 0.54 -6.45 -5.68
C ALA A 159 0.48 -7.55 -6.76
N PHE A 160 1.27 -7.41 -7.83
CA PHE A 160 1.38 -8.40 -8.89
C PHE A 160 1.83 -9.78 -8.36
N THR A 161 2.87 -9.78 -7.52
CA THR A 161 3.41 -11.02 -6.93
C THR A 161 2.37 -11.72 -6.07
N LEU A 162 1.65 -10.97 -5.22
CA LEU A 162 0.57 -11.54 -4.41
C LEU A 162 -0.58 -12.07 -5.27
N GLY A 163 -0.95 -11.35 -6.34
CA GLY A 163 -1.95 -11.80 -7.30
C GLY A 163 -1.57 -13.16 -7.91
N ALA A 164 -0.32 -13.30 -8.32
CA ALA A 164 0.23 -14.55 -8.84
C ALA A 164 0.26 -15.68 -7.78
N LEU A 165 0.65 -15.40 -6.54
CA LEU A 165 0.70 -16.40 -5.46
C LEU A 165 -0.69 -16.92 -5.10
N VAL A 166 -1.65 -16.02 -4.96
CA VAL A 166 -3.03 -16.34 -4.57
C VAL A 166 -3.76 -17.10 -5.67
N THR A 167 -3.48 -16.80 -6.95
CA THR A 167 -4.06 -17.52 -8.09
C THR A 167 -3.33 -18.83 -8.38
N GLY A 168 -2.01 -18.88 -8.21
CA GLY A 168 -1.18 -20.06 -8.40
C GLY A 168 -1.48 -21.18 -7.40
N GLY A 169 -1.85 -20.85 -6.15
CA GLY A 169 -2.30 -21.82 -5.15
C GLY A 169 -3.66 -22.48 -5.42
N ARG A 170 -4.30 -22.21 -6.57
CA ARG A 170 -5.55 -22.85 -7.01
C ARG A 170 -5.35 -24.08 -7.91
N ARG A 171 -4.11 -24.46 -8.26
CA ARG A 171 -3.83 -25.69 -9.03
C ARG A 171 -3.46 -26.86 -8.13
#